data_AF-A0A4Q0XVB0-F1
#
_entry.id   AF-A0A4Q0XVB0-F1
#
_cell.length_a   1.000
_cell.length_b   1.000
_cell.length_c   1.000
_cell.angle_alpha   90.00
_cell.angle_beta   90.00
_cell.angle_gamma   90.00
#
_symmetry.space_group_name_H-M   'P 1'
#
loop_
_entity.id
_entity.type
_entity.pdbx_description
1 polymer ?
#
loop_
_entity_poly.entity_id
_entity_poly.type
_entity_poly.pdbx_seq_one_letter_code
_entity_poly.pdbx_strand_id
1 'polypeptide(L)'
;MKKLLKFVTEYINDIKRGELTLNSFLLTFLCIVIIRTVLEFVFESGHFLTLKSSFYYILVDYVHIFISWLTLYAFISLILFYLTPVSFINTFKVTLHFFGIIIIVPILDYFVFESGTIVYNHSFDTFWFSFLNTFNPFVELAFATKGVRVEIALVLIFAYAFVYIESKKHMKALLSVLLIYTIIYMYGYLPAFYNFFLDTRFEEIINNSFLRTKSDVQFNLYIYLPLVLLLLGVIFKQFDKSMRDTIRDSIRIERFTIYLGLFLFGFVMTLKNNTIGWETVNLFDVQKVCMAALALLFMFAYSTVLNNIYDVEIDKISNTKRPLVMQVITFEHCIELKNFYLFMALLMALSINEHFFVLSMLILSLSYLYSAKPLRLKRHFIFANMTLSCIAVSVYLLGVTLFEGNLTFINSDKTLLVFIFVLFFISANIKDIKDIRGDKKEGVCTLPILLGEAKTMLIIKVSAFLCMVLFLYLLGFGAITLTALLGLMLFMSLKLKNSESYLLGLQLIALMIYIFIFLR
;
A
#
# COMPACT_ATOMS: atom_id res chain seq x y z
N MET A 1 -25.52 -6.01 -39.02
CA MET A 1 -25.76 -5.87 -37.57
C MET A 1 -25.83 -7.21 -36.81
N LYS A 2 -26.72 -8.17 -37.16
CA LYS A 2 -26.85 -9.45 -36.42
C LYS A 2 -25.59 -10.33 -36.39
N LYS A 3 -24.84 -10.43 -37.49
CA LYS A 3 -23.57 -11.19 -37.55
C LYS A 3 -22.47 -10.61 -36.66
N LEU A 4 -22.32 -9.28 -36.66
CA LEU A 4 -21.34 -8.57 -35.81
C LEU A 4 -21.67 -8.75 -34.32
N LEU A 5 -22.94 -8.56 -33.94
CA LEU A 5 -23.37 -8.74 -32.55
C LEU A 5 -23.14 -10.19 -32.07
N LYS A 6 -23.38 -11.17 -32.93
CA LYS A 6 -23.09 -12.58 -32.65
C LYS A 6 -21.60 -12.81 -32.41
N PHE A 7 -20.74 -12.32 -33.31
CA PHE A 7 -19.29 -12.41 -33.17
C PHE A 7 -18.77 -11.79 -31.87
N VAL A 8 -19.20 -10.56 -31.54
CA VAL A 8 -18.78 -9.88 -30.30
C VAL A 8 -19.27 -10.63 -29.07
N THR A 9 -20.47 -11.21 -29.12
CA THR A 9 -21.01 -12.03 -28.01
C THR A 9 -20.18 -13.30 -27.80
N GLU A 10 -19.84 -14.01 -28.89
CA GLU A 10 -19.00 -15.21 -28.83
C GLU A 10 -17.62 -14.87 -28.26
N TYR A 11 -17.02 -13.77 -28.72
CA TYR A 11 -15.72 -13.30 -28.23
C TYR A 11 -15.72 -12.95 -26.73
N ILE A 12 -16.72 -12.20 -26.24
CA ILE A 12 -16.87 -11.91 -24.81
C ILE A 12 -17.04 -13.21 -24.01
N ASN A 13 -17.80 -14.17 -24.53
CA ASN A 13 -17.98 -15.47 -23.87
C ASN A 13 -16.71 -16.31 -23.85
N ASP A 14 -15.84 -16.19 -24.85
CA ASP A 14 -14.54 -16.85 -24.87
C ASP A 14 -13.60 -16.23 -23.82
N ILE A 15 -13.55 -14.90 -23.72
CA ILE A 15 -12.78 -14.20 -22.68
C ILE A 15 -13.23 -14.65 -21.29
N LYS A 16 -14.55 -14.67 -21.03
CA LYS A 16 -15.10 -15.09 -19.73
C LYS A 16 -14.72 -16.53 -19.36
N ARG A 17 -14.53 -17.43 -20.34
CA ARG A 17 -14.14 -18.83 -20.13
C ARG A 17 -12.67 -19.00 -19.73
N GLY A 18 -11.78 -18.07 -20.07
CA GLY A 18 -10.38 -18.11 -19.64
C GLY A 18 -10.23 -17.97 -18.12
N GLU A 19 -9.12 -18.43 -17.54
CA GLU A 19 -8.82 -18.21 -16.14
C GLU A 19 -8.13 -16.86 -15.92
N LEU A 20 -8.41 -16.19 -14.80
CA LEU A 20 -7.73 -14.96 -14.40
C LEU A 20 -7.35 -15.06 -12.92
N THR A 21 -6.07 -15.35 -12.67
CA THR A 21 -5.48 -15.28 -11.33
C THR A 21 -5.05 -13.85 -11.02
N LEU A 22 -4.91 -13.50 -9.73
CA LEU A 22 -4.47 -12.17 -9.33
C LEU A 22 -3.06 -11.84 -9.86
N ASN A 23 -2.17 -12.84 -9.89
CA ASN A 23 -0.83 -12.69 -10.46
C ASN A 23 -0.89 -12.39 -11.97
N SER A 24 -1.69 -13.16 -12.72
CA SER A 24 -1.85 -12.94 -14.16
C SER A 24 -2.47 -11.57 -14.47
N PHE A 25 -3.42 -11.12 -13.65
CA PHE A 25 -4.00 -9.79 -13.73
C PHE A 25 -2.93 -8.71 -13.57
N LEU A 26 -2.17 -8.74 -12.46
CA LEU A 26 -1.15 -7.73 -12.17
C LEU A 26 -0.08 -7.67 -13.26
N LEU A 27 0.41 -8.83 -13.73
CA LEU A 27 1.43 -8.91 -14.77
C LEU A 27 0.89 -8.38 -16.11
N THR A 28 -0.31 -8.80 -16.52
CA THR A 28 -0.92 -8.34 -17.77
C THR A 28 -1.14 -6.83 -17.74
N PHE A 29 -1.68 -6.31 -16.63
CA PHE A 29 -1.92 -4.88 -16.46
C PHE A 29 -0.61 -4.08 -16.50
N LEU A 30 0.42 -4.55 -15.78
CA LEU A 30 1.75 -3.95 -15.79
C LEU A 30 2.36 -3.94 -17.20
N CYS A 31 2.28 -5.04 -17.94
CA CYS A 31 2.75 -5.11 -19.32
C CYS A 31 2.04 -4.12 -20.23
N ILE A 32 0.71 -4.01 -20.15
CA ILE A 32 -0.07 -3.05 -20.96
C ILE A 32 0.39 -1.62 -20.68
N VAL A 33 0.52 -1.25 -19.41
CA VAL A 33 0.95 0.11 -19.02
C VAL A 33 2.38 0.38 -19.45
N ILE A 34 3.33 -0.55 -19.24
CA ILE A 34 4.72 -0.38 -19.67
C ILE A 34 4.79 -0.20 -21.19
N ILE A 35 4.09 -1.04 -21.97
CA ILE A 35 4.08 -0.93 -23.42
C ILE A 35 3.52 0.43 -23.84
N ARG A 36 2.40 0.87 -23.26
CA ARG A 36 1.82 2.19 -23.52
C ARG A 36 2.84 3.31 -23.27
N THR A 37 3.44 3.34 -22.09
CA THR A 37 4.39 4.40 -21.70
C THR A 37 5.66 4.39 -22.54
N VAL A 38 6.17 3.21 -22.90
CA VAL A 38 7.34 3.10 -23.80
C VAL A 38 7.00 3.62 -25.20
N LEU A 39 5.80 3.35 -25.71
CA LEU A 39 5.38 3.86 -27.02
C LEU A 39 5.18 5.38 -27.00
N GLU A 40 4.58 5.95 -25.96
CA GLU A 40 4.51 7.42 -25.78
C GLU A 40 5.91 8.01 -25.79
N PHE A 41 6.83 7.41 -25.04
CA PHE A 41 8.23 7.83 -25.02
C PHE A 41 8.92 7.76 -26.40
N VAL A 42 8.71 6.68 -27.17
CA VAL A 42 9.35 6.50 -28.48
C VAL A 42 8.79 7.44 -29.55
N PHE A 43 7.47 7.71 -29.50
CA PHE A 43 6.77 8.38 -30.59
C PHE A 43 6.43 9.84 -30.32
N GLU A 44 6.30 10.28 -29.06
CA GLU A 44 5.93 11.66 -28.75
C GLU A 44 7.15 12.56 -28.58
N SER A 45 7.22 13.60 -29.40
CA SER A 45 8.35 14.55 -29.48
C SER A 45 8.61 15.34 -28.18
N GLY A 46 7.66 15.34 -27.22
CA GLY A 46 7.78 16.02 -25.92
C GLY A 46 8.27 15.13 -24.77
N HIS A 47 8.29 13.82 -24.94
CA HIS A 47 8.71 12.87 -23.91
C HIS A 47 10.09 12.30 -24.26
N PHE A 48 11.15 13.03 -23.96
CA PHE A 48 12.51 12.47 -24.01
C PHE A 48 12.85 11.78 -22.69
N LEU A 49 13.44 10.57 -22.74
CA LEU A 49 14.15 9.95 -21.63
C LEU A 49 15.42 10.76 -21.45
N THR A 50 15.30 11.88 -20.77
CA THR A 50 16.44 12.48 -20.11
C THR A 50 16.86 11.50 -19.02
N LEU A 51 17.71 10.53 -19.38
CA LEU A 51 18.55 9.75 -18.45
C LEU A 51 19.47 10.62 -17.58
N LYS A 52 19.29 11.95 -17.61
CA LYS A 52 19.87 12.93 -16.70
C LYS A 52 19.17 12.96 -15.34
N SER A 53 17.96 12.41 -15.20
CA SER A 53 17.29 12.24 -13.91
C SER A 53 17.77 10.97 -13.19
N SER A 54 17.67 10.92 -11.86
CA SER A 54 18.00 9.69 -11.12
C SER A 54 17.02 8.57 -11.50
N PHE A 55 17.52 7.33 -11.59
CA PHE A 55 16.70 6.15 -11.92
C PHE A 55 15.46 6.01 -11.01
N TYR A 56 15.56 6.47 -9.76
CA TYR A 56 14.45 6.49 -8.82
C TYR A 56 13.30 7.39 -9.29
N TYR A 57 13.57 8.58 -9.81
CA TYR A 57 12.51 9.49 -10.31
C TYR A 57 11.81 8.93 -11.54
N ILE A 58 12.55 8.24 -12.41
CA ILE A 58 11.93 7.53 -13.54
C ILE A 58 10.93 6.49 -13.01
N LEU A 59 11.33 5.66 -12.05
CA LEU A 59 10.43 4.65 -11.46
C LEU A 59 9.19 5.27 -10.81
N VAL A 60 9.34 6.40 -10.14
CA VAL A 60 8.23 7.15 -9.55
C VAL A 60 7.23 7.60 -10.61
N ASP A 61 7.69 8.12 -11.75
CA ASP A 61 6.81 8.56 -12.83
C ASP A 61 6.01 7.37 -13.38
N TYR A 62 6.65 6.20 -13.51
CA TYR A 62 5.94 4.96 -13.87
C TYR A 62 4.91 4.55 -12.80
N VAL A 63 5.21 4.70 -11.51
CA VAL A 63 4.27 4.40 -10.42
C VAL A 63 3.05 5.32 -10.50
N HIS A 64 3.25 6.60 -10.79
CA HIS A 64 2.18 7.57 -11.02
C HIS A 64 1.26 7.12 -12.16
N ILE A 65 1.84 6.85 -13.33
CA ILE A 65 1.10 6.42 -14.52
C ILE A 65 0.35 5.11 -14.22
N PHE A 66 1.01 4.14 -13.57
CA PHE A 66 0.41 2.85 -13.22
C PHE A 66 -0.78 3.01 -12.27
N ILE A 67 -0.67 3.79 -11.19
CA ILE A 67 -1.77 3.99 -10.23
C ILE A 67 -2.93 4.76 -10.88
N SER A 68 -2.64 5.78 -11.70
CA SER A 68 -3.65 6.51 -12.44
C SER A 68 -4.49 5.57 -13.32
N TRP A 69 -3.81 4.77 -14.15
CA TRP A 69 -4.47 3.78 -15.00
C TRP A 69 -5.20 2.70 -14.21
N LEU A 70 -4.61 2.18 -13.13
CA LEU A 70 -5.21 1.12 -12.31
C LEU A 70 -6.51 1.58 -11.67
N THR A 71 -6.54 2.80 -11.15
CA THR A 71 -7.74 3.35 -10.52
C THR A 71 -8.83 3.64 -11.55
N LEU A 72 -8.49 4.21 -12.71
CA LEU A 72 -9.44 4.42 -13.81
C LEU A 72 -10.02 3.09 -14.31
N TYR A 73 -9.16 2.10 -14.55
CA TYR A 73 -9.55 0.73 -14.90
C TYR A 73 -10.53 0.13 -13.89
N ALA A 74 -10.25 0.28 -12.59
CA ALA A 74 -11.09 -0.26 -11.53
C ALA A 74 -12.48 0.42 -11.49
N PHE A 75 -12.55 1.74 -11.65
CA PHE A 75 -13.82 2.46 -11.73
C PHE A 75 -14.66 2.03 -12.94
N ILE A 76 -14.05 1.95 -14.12
CA ILE A 76 -14.72 1.47 -15.34
C ILE A 76 -15.25 0.06 -15.11
N SER A 77 -14.42 -0.84 -14.58
CA SER A 77 -14.81 -2.23 -14.29
C SER A 77 -15.97 -2.32 -13.30
N LEU A 78 -15.99 -1.48 -12.27
CA LEU A 78 -17.07 -1.44 -11.29
C LEU A 78 -18.37 -0.90 -11.89
N ILE A 79 -18.32 0.16 -12.72
CA ILE A 79 -19.51 0.64 -13.45
C ILE A 79 -20.12 -0.47 -14.29
N LEU A 80 -19.29 -1.15 -15.09
CA LEU A 80 -19.75 -2.25 -15.93
C LEU A 80 -20.31 -3.40 -15.09
N PHE A 81 -19.70 -3.69 -13.93
CA PHE A 81 -20.16 -4.73 -13.02
C PHE A 81 -21.55 -4.42 -12.46
N TYR A 82 -21.78 -3.22 -11.93
CA TYR A 82 -23.07 -2.85 -11.36
C TYR A 82 -24.19 -2.72 -12.40
N LEU A 83 -23.85 -2.48 -13.67
CA LEU A 83 -24.83 -2.37 -14.75
C LEU A 83 -25.12 -3.70 -15.45
N THR A 84 -24.35 -4.76 -15.21
CA THR A 84 -24.52 -6.07 -15.84
C THR A 84 -24.86 -7.17 -14.82
N PRO A 85 -25.46 -8.29 -15.25
CA PRO A 85 -25.61 -9.47 -14.39
C PRO A 85 -24.32 -10.31 -14.28
N VAL A 86 -23.21 -9.85 -14.87
CA VAL A 86 -21.95 -10.60 -14.93
C VAL A 86 -21.25 -10.56 -13.57
N SER A 87 -20.69 -11.68 -13.16
CA SER A 87 -19.92 -11.76 -11.91
C SER A 87 -18.72 -10.81 -11.92
N PHE A 88 -18.37 -10.26 -10.75
CA PHE A 88 -17.24 -9.34 -10.54
C PHE A 88 -15.95 -9.72 -11.28
N ILE A 89 -15.49 -10.96 -11.09
CA ILE A 89 -14.24 -11.47 -11.71
C ILE A 89 -14.31 -11.45 -13.24
N ASN A 90 -15.43 -11.89 -13.81
CA ASN A 90 -15.61 -11.91 -15.26
C ASN A 90 -15.71 -10.51 -15.84
N THR A 91 -16.31 -9.54 -15.15
CA THR A 91 -16.31 -8.15 -15.60
C THR A 91 -14.90 -7.58 -15.63
N PHE A 92 -14.12 -7.75 -14.56
CA PHE A 92 -12.72 -7.32 -14.52
C PHE A 92 -11.91 -7.99 -15.64
N LYS A 93 -12.09 -9.29 -15.87
CA LYS A 93 -11.41 -10.02 -16.95
C LYS A 93 -11.71 -9.44 -18.33
N VAL A 94 -12.98 -9.17 -18.63
CA VAL A 94 -13.36 -8.56 -19.90
C VAL A 94 -12.80 -7.15 -19.99
N THR A 95 -12.95 -6.32 -18.97
CA THR A 95 -12.39 -4.96 -18.99
C THR A 95 -10.87 -4.98 -19.20
N LEU A 96 -10.13 -5.89 -18.56
CA LEU A 96 -8.67 -5.98 -18.70
C LEU A 96 -8.26 -6.28 -20.15
N HIS A 97 -9.01 -7.16 -20.81
CA HIS A 97 -8.77 -7.51 -22.20
C HIS A 97 -8.95 -6.29 -23.13
N PHE A 98 -10.00 -5.51 -22.91
CA PHE A 98 -10.25 -4.29 -23.68
C PHE A 98 -9.39 -3.10 -23.24
N PHE A 99 -8.83 -3.13 -22.03
CA PHE A 99 -7.90 -2.11 -21.54
C PHE A 99 -6.63 -2.01 -22.40
N GLY A 100 -6.26 -3.08 -23.12
CA GLY A 100 -5.17 -3.05 -24.10
C GLY A 100 -5.33 -2.00 -25.22
N ILE A 101 -6.54 -1.47 -25.45
CA ILE A 101 -6.80 -0.41 -26.43
C ILE A 101 -5.94 0.84 -26.18
N ILE A 102 -5.56 1.11 -24.93
CA ILE A 102 -4.73 2.28 -24.62
C ILE A 102 -3.43 2.27 -25.45
N ILE A 103 -2.87 1.11 -25.78
CA ILE A 103 -1.61 1.00 -26.54
C ILE A 103 -1.67 1.70 -27.92
N ILE A 104 -2.88 1.86 -28.47
CA ILE A 104 -3.10 2.37 -29.82
C ILE A 104 -2.83 3.88 -29.93
N VAL A 105 -3.02 4.68 -28.87
CA VAL A 105 -2.95 6.15 -28.98
C VAL A 105 -1.59 6.67 -29.44
N PRO A 106 -0.46 6.36 -28.79
CA PRO A 106 0.84 6.89 -29.25
C PRO A 106 1.17 6.46 -30.69
N ILE A 107 0.62 5.33 -31.16
CA ILE A 107 0.75 4.89 -32.55
C ILE A 107 -0.11 5.78 -33.46
N LEU A 108 -1.37 6.03 -33.11
CA LEU A 108 -2.26 6.90 -33.90
C LEU A 108 -1.77 8.36 -33.92
N ASP A 109 -1.35 8.89 -32.78
CA ASP A 109 -0.88 10.27 -32.68
C ASP A 109 0.43 10.51 -33.42
N TYR A 110 1.21 9.48 -33.67
CA TYR A 110 2.43 9.57 -34.48
C TYR A 110 2.19 9.38 -35.97
N PHE A 111 1.44 8.35 -36.35
CA PHE A 111 1.28 7.98 -37.77
C PHE A 111 0.10 8.66 -38.47
N VAL A 112 -0.91 9.10 -37.72
CA VAL A 112 -2.19 9.59 -38.27
C VAL A 112 -2.46 11.04 -37.86
N PHE A 113 -2.17 11.40 -36.61
CA PHE A 113 -2.38 12.75 -36.09
C PHE A 113 -1.03 13.46 -35.81
N GLU A 114 -1.10 14.65 -35.21
CA GLU A 114 0.09 15.35 -34.70
C GLU A 114 0.29 14.99 -33.22
N SER A 115 1.54 14.76 -32.83
CA SER A 115 1.89 14.47 -31.43
C SER A 115 1.50 15.64 -30.52
N GLY A 116 0.89 15.36 -29.38
CA GLY A 116 0.55 16.35 -28.36
C GLY A 116 1.01 15.92 -26.97
N THR A 117 0.80 16.79 -25.97
CA THR A 117 1.08 16.48 -24.56
C THR A 117 -0.23 16.31 -23.79
N ILE A 118 -0.28 15.33 -22.88
CA ILE A 118 -1.40 15.15 -21.97
C ILE A 118 -1.07 15.88 -20.67
N VAL A 119 -1.86 16.91 -20.33
CA VAL A 119 -1.66 17.73 -19.12
C VAL A 119 -2.94 17.75 -18.29
N TYR A 120 -2.81 17.70 -16.96
CA TYR A 120 -3.94 17.91 -16.06
C TYR A 120 -4.44 19.35 -16.12
N ASN A 121 -5.77 19.53 -16.03
CA ASN A 121 -6.34 20.84 -15.81
C ASN A 121 -6.45 21.17 -14.32
N HIS A 122 -6.03 22.38 -13.97
CA HIS A 122 -6.07 22.91 -12.61
C HIS A 122 -7.29 23.83 -12.34
N SER A 123 -8.12 24.12 -13.34
CA SER A 123 -9.39 24.85 -13.18
C SER A 123 -10.51 24.19 -13.97
N PHE A 124 -11.76 24.48 -13.60
CA PHE A 124 -12.96 23.98 -14.29
C PHE A 124 -13.41 24.87 -15.46
N ASP A 125 -12.68 25.95 -15.78
CA ASP A 125 -13.11 26.95 -16.77
C ASP A 125 -13.36 26.33 -18.15
N THR A 126 -12.53 25.37 -18.54
CA THR A 126 -12.61 24.67 -19.82
C THR A 126 -13.40 23.37 -19.75
N PHE A 127 -13.94 22.98 -18.57
CA PHE A 127 -14.53 21.66 -18.35
C PHE A 127 -15.69 21.39 -19.31
N TRP A 128 -16.72 22.25 -19.30
CA TRP A 128 -17.90 22.06 -20.14
C TRP A 128 -17.59 22.19 -21.63
N PHE A 129 -16.71 23.15 -21.99
CA PHE A 129 -16.26 23.30 -23.37
C PHE A 129 -15.61 22.00 -23.86
N SER A 130 -14.69 21.45 -23.08
CA SER A 130 -13.96 20.23 -23.44
C SER A 130 -14.85 18.99 -23.41
N PHE A 131 -15.77 18.89 -22.46
CA PHE A 131 -16.71 17.79 -22.30
C PHE A 131 -17.74 17.72 -23.44
N LEU A 132 -18.14 18.86 -24.00
CA LEU A 132 -19.09 18.89 -25.11
C LEU A 132 -18.41 18.77 -26.48
N ASN A 133 -17.13 19.15 -26.59
CA ASN A 133 -16.40 19.19 -27.86
C ASN A 133 -15.40 18.04 -28.08
N THR A 134 -15.36 17.02 -27.22
CA THR A 134 -14.42 15.87 -27.34
C THR A 134 -14.42 15.24 -28.72
N PHE A 135 -15.61 15.02 -29.28
CA PHE A 135 -15.76 14.39 -30.59
C PHE A 135 -15.91 15.40 -31.73
N ASN A 136 -15.70 16.69 -31.47
CA ASN A 136 -15.66 17.72 -32.51
C ASN A 136 -14.26 17.75 -33.16
N PRO A 137 -14.12 17.34 -34.44
CA PRO A 137 -12.82 17.24 -35.09
C PRO A 137 -12.18 18.60 -35.40
N PHE A 138 -12.96 19.70 -35.31
CA PHE A 138 -12.52 21.05 -35.61
C PHE A 138 -12.07 21.84 -34.37
N VAL A 139 -12.15 21.24 -33.19
CA VAL A 139 -11.78 21.86 -31.92
C VAL A 139 -10.53 21.20 -31.36
N GLU A 140 -9.51 21.99 -31.07
CA GLU A 140 -8.35 21.53 -30.31
C GLU A 140 -8.63 21.59 -28.81
N LEU A 141 -8.17 20.57 -28.08
CA LEU A 141 -8.41 20.40 -26.65
C LEU A 141 -7.07 20.20 -25.96
N ALA A 142 -6.84 20.96 -24.89
CA ALA A 142 -5.54 21.04 -24.22
C ALA A 142 -5.06 19.72 -23.56
N PHE A 143 -5.96 18.79 -23.24
CA PHE A 143 -5.62 17.55 -22.50
C PHE A 143 -6.04 16.26 -23.22
N ALA A 144 -6.58 16.36 -24.43
CA ALA A 144 -7.05 15.21 -25.19
C ALA A 144 -6.63 15.35 -26.66
N THR A 145 -5.53 14.67 -26.99
CA THR A 145 -5.07 14.51 -28.38
C THR A 145 -6.13 13.83 -29.23
N LYS A 146 -5.98 13.88 -30.56
CA LYS A 146 -6.91 13.23 -31.48
C LYS A 146 -6.91 11.71 -31.28
N GLY A 147 -5.75 11.10 -31.01
CA GLY A 147 -5.62 9.70 -30.61
C GLY A 147 -6.35 9.38 -29.31
N VAL A 148 -6.19 10.18 -28.26
CA VAL A 148 -6.94 10.01 -26.99
C VAL A 148 -8.45 10.09 -27.23
N ARG A 149 -8.94 10.98 -28.10
CA ARG A 149 -10.38 11.06 -28.42
C ARG A 149 -10.89 9.79 -29.10
N VAL A 150 -10.08 9.20 -29.99
CA VAL A 150 -10.39 7.89 -30.61
C VAL A 150 -10.42 6.79 -29.54
N GLU A 151 -9.46 6.77 -28.61
CA GLU A 151 -9.45 5.85 -27.47
C GLU A 151 -10.74 5.95 -26.66
N ILE A 152 -11.12 7.18 -26.26
CA ILE A 152 -12.36 7.43 -25.51
C ILE A 152 -13.56 6.90 -26.31
N ALA A 153 -13.66 7.19 -27.62
CA ALA A 153 -14.76 6.67 -28.45
C ALA A 153 -14.83 5.14 -28.43
N LEU A 154 -13.69 4.45 -28.58
CA LEU A 154 -13.62 3.00 -28.57
C LEU A 154 -14.03 2.42 -27.21
N VAL A 155 -13.58 3.01 -26.10
CA VAL A 155 -13.96 2.62 -24.73
C VAL A 155 -15.48 2.75 -24.53
N LEU A 156 -16.09 3.85 -24.99
CA LEU A 156 -17.53 4.08 -24.87
C LEU A 156 -18.35 3.11 -25.73
N ILE A 157 -17.91 2.84 -26.96
CA ILE A 157 -18.55 1.85 -27.85
C ILE A 157 -18.49 0.46 -27.20
N PHE A 158 -17.34 0.07 -26.67
CA PHE A 158 -17.17 -1.19 -25.96
C PHE A 158 -18.10 -1.27 -24.73
N ALA A 159 -18.12 -0.24 -23.89
CA ALA A 159 -18.98 -0.20 -22.70
C ALA A 159 -20.45 -0.38 -23.05
N TYR A 160 -20.94 0.34 -24.07
CA TYR A 160 -22.30 0.18 -24.57
C TYR A 160 -22.56 -1.26 -25.04
N ALA A 161 -21.69 -1.79 -25.90
CA ALA A 161 -21.84 -3.11 -26.48
C ALA A 161 -21.86 -4.20 -25.40
N PHE A 162 -20.92 -4.16 -24.46
CA PHE A 162 -20.83 -5.12 -23.36
C PHE A 162 -22.10 -5.09 -22.49
N VAL A 163 -22.51 -3.91 -22.02
CA VAL A 163 -23.69 -3.79 -21.15
C VAL A 163 -24.97 -4.19 -21.91
N TYR A 164 -25.11 -3.82 -23.18
CA TYR A 164 -26.25 -4.23 -23.99
C TYR A 164 -26.29 -5.75 -24.22
N ILE A 165 -25.16 -6.36 -24.56
CA ILE A 165 -25.07 -7.80 -24.80
C ILE A 165 -25.48 -8.60 -23.57
N GLU A 166 -24.99 -8.21 -22.38
CA GLU A 166 -25.20 -8.94 -21.13
C GLU A 166 -26.54 -8.63 -20.45
N SER A 167 -27.04 -7.39 -20.55
CA SER A 167 -28.29 -6.98 -19.87
C SER A 167 -29.52 -6.95 -20.78
N LYS A 168 -29.33 -6.91 -22.11
CA LYS A 168 -30.36 -6.63 -23.14
C LYS A 168 -31.13 -5.32 -22.92
N LYS A 169 -30.60 -4.37 -22.13
CA LYS A 169 -31.26 -3.10 -21.79
C LYS A 169 -30.50 -1.91 -22.36
N HIS A 170 -31.09 -1.22 -23.34
CA HIS A 170 -30.49 -0.02 -23.94
C HIS A 170 -30.26 1.10 -22.91
N MET A 171 -31.18 1.31 -21.96
CA MET A 171 -31.02 2.34 -20.92
C MET A 171 -29.80 2.11 -20.03
N LYS A 172 -29.50 0.85 -19.68
CA LYS A 172 -28.29 0.52 -18.91
C LYS A 172 -27.03 0.76 -19.72
N ALA A 173 -27.05 0.45 -21.02
CA ALA A 173 -25.93 0.66 -21.92
C ALA A 173 -25.65 2.15 -22.18
N LEU A 174 -26.69 2.98 -22.31
CA LEU A 174 -26.53 4.44 -22.37
C LEU A 174 -26.00 5.00 -21.06
N LEU A 175 -26.49 4.51 -19.93
CA LEU A 175 -26.00 4.91 -18.61
C LEU A 175 -24.51 4.57 -18.42
N SER A 176 -24.04 3.40 -18.88
CA SER A 176 -22.60 3.07 -18.81
C SER A 176 -21.74 4.03 -19.62
N VAL A 177 -22.20 4.42 -20.82
CA VAL A 177 -21.49 5.40 -21.66
C VAL A 177 -21.37 6.73 -20.92
N LEU A 178 -22.48 7.25 -20.40
CA LEU A 178 -22.49 8.53 -19.68
C LEU A 178 -21.58 8.49 -18.45
N LEU A 179 -21.67 7.45 -17.63
CA LEU A 179 -20.89 7.32 -16.40
C LEU A 179 -19.39 7.18 -16.68
N ILE A 180 -19.00 6.33 -17.64
CA ILE A 180 -17.59 6.12 -17.99
C ILE A 180 -17.00 7.39 -18.60
N TYR A 181 -17.74 8.04 -19.51
CA TYR A 181 -17.32 9.30 -20.11
C TYR A 181 -17.09 10.38 -19.06
N THR A 182 -18.02 10.51 -18.11
CA THR A 182 -17.91 11.45 -16.99
C THR A 182 -16.69 11.14 -16.14
N ILE A 183 -16.44 9.88 -15.78
CA ILE A 183 -15.26 9.50 -14.98
C ILE A 183 -13.95 9.83 -15.70
N ILE A 184 -13.83 9.52 -17.00
CA ILE A 184 -12.63 9.84 -17.78
C ILE A 184 -12.35 11.35 -17.73
N TYR A 185 -13.37 12.18 -17.89
CA TYR A 185 -13.24 13.63 -17.79
C TYR A 185 -12.88 14.10 -16.38
N MET A 186 -13.49 13.53 -15.33
CA MET A 186 -13.14 13.89 -13.95
C MET A 186 -11.67 13.60 -13.62
N TYR A 187 -11.09 12.55 -14.22
CA TYR A 187 -9.66 12.23 -14.07
C TYR A 187 -8.75 13.32 -14.67
N GLY A 188 -9.09 13.87 -15.84
CA GLY A 188 -8.32 14.96 -16.46
C GLY A 188 -8.34 16.28 -15.67
N TYR A 189 -9.28 16.43 -14.73
CA TYR A 189 -9.48 17.62 -13.89
C TYR A 189 -9.24 17.34 -12.40
N LEU A 190 -8.56 16.25 -12.06
CA LEU A 190 -8.38 15.85 -10.67
C LEU A 190 -7.70 16.94 -9.80
N PRO A 191 -6.67 17.68 -10.27
CA PRO A 191 -6.13 18.83 -9.54
C PRO A 191 -7.11 19.99 -9.36
N ALA A 192 -8.01 20.23 -10.33
CA ALA A 192 -9.04 21.26 -10.23
C ALA A 192 -10.02 21.00 -9.07
N PHE A 193 -10.32 19.74 -8.77
CA PHE A 193 -11.11 19.38 -7.59
C PHE A 193 -10.43 19.79 -6.29
N TYR A 194 -9.11 19.61 -6.17
CA TYR A 194 -8.37 20.05 -4.99
C TYR A 194 -8.43 21.57 -4.83
N ASN A 195 -8.19 22.32 -5.92
CA ASN A 195 -8.30 23.78 -5.90
C ASN A 195 -9.68 24.25 -5.48
N PHE A 196 -10.72 23.61 -6.00
CA PHE A 196 -12.11 23.95 -5.70
C PHE A 196 -12.49 23.66 -4.25
N PHE A 197 -12.08 22.51 -3.70
CA PHE A 197 -12.46 22.12 -2.34
C PHE A 197 -11.61 22.77 -1.24
N LEU A 198 -10.37 23.16 -1.54
CA LEU A 198 -9.42 23.70 -0.55
C LEU A 198 -9.28 25.22 -0.60
N ASP A 199 -9.88 25.87 -1.60
CA ASP A 199 -9.78 27.32 -1.83
C ASP A 199 -8.31 27.82 -1.84
N THR A 200 -7.40 26.93 -2.27
CA THR A 200 -5.96 27.18 -2.36
C THR A 200 -5.44 26.57 -3.65
N ARG A 201 -4.46 27.21 -4.29
CA ARG A 201 -3.86 26.65 -5.50
C ARG A 201 -3.07 25.39 -5.16
N PHE A 202 -3.22 24.39 -6.01
CA PHE A 202 -2.58 23.09 -5.87
C PHE A 202 -1.07 23.24 -5.66
N GLU A 203 -0.42 24.04 -6.50
CA GLU A 203 1.02 24.37 -6.44
C GLU A 203 1.43 25.02 -5.12
N GLU A 204 0.56 25.82 -4.51
CA GLU A 204 0.82 26.48 -3.23
C GLU A 204 0.84 25.46 -2.09
N ILE A 205 -0.07 24.47 -2.12
CA ILE A 205 -0.07 23.35 -1.17
C ILE A 205 1.24 22.53 -1.31
N ILE A 206 1.73 22.32 -2.53
CA ILE A 206 3.03 21.67 -2.77
C ILE A 206 4.17 22.48 -2.15
N ASN A 207 4.23 23.77 -2.48
CA ASN A 207 5.33 24.63 -2.12
C ASN A 207 5.42 24.87 -0.61
N ASN A 208 4.27 24.85 0.08
CA ASN A 208 4.17 25.03 1.53
C ASN A 208 4.29 23.71 2.32
N SER A 209 4.40 22.55 1.66
CA SER A 209 4.59 21.27 2.35
C SER A 209 6.01 21.16 2.92
N PHE A 210 6.12 20.73 4.17
CA PHE A 210 7.41 20.43 4.79
C PHE A 210 7.92 19.02 4.43
N LEU A 211 7.04 18.08 4.05
CA LEU A 211 7.42 16.79 3.48
C LEU A 211 7.63 16.86 1.97
N ARG A 212 8.03 18.02 1.45
CA ARG A 212 8.21 18.29 0.02
C ARG A 212 8.98 17.16 -0.65
N THR A 213 8.55 16.85 -1.87
CA THR A 213 9.17 15.85 -2.73
C THR A 213 10.04 16.53 -3.77
N LYS A 214 11.13 15.90 -4.21
CA LYS A 214 12.01 16.50 -5.24
C LYS A 214 11.40 16.53 -6.65
N SER A 215 10.22 15.94 -6.87
CA SER A 215 9.55 15.88 -8.18
C SER A 215 8.07 16.21 -8.05
N ASP A 216 7.56 17.11 -8.90
CA ASP A 216 6.13 17.45 -8.98
C ASP A 216 5.26 16.23 -9.33
N VAL A 217 5.83 15.20 -9.97
CA VAL A 217 5.12 13.95 -10.31
C VAL A 217 4.86 13.08 -9.08
N GLN A 218 5.74 13.13 -8.07
CA GLN A 218 5.48 12.49 -6.77
C GLN A 218 4.27 13.11 -6.12
N PHE A 219 3.99 14.38 -6.35
CA PHE A 219 2.86 15.05 -5.75
C PHE A 219 1.53 14.57 -6.35
N ASN A 220 1.48 14.38 -7.67
CA ASN A 220 0.28 13.90 -8.37
C ASN A 220 -0.14 12.49 -7.92
N LEU A 221 0.80 11.66 -7.46
CA LEU A 221 0.51 10.33 -6.91
C LEU A 221 -0.45 10.34 -5.72
N TYR A 222 -0.35 11.35 -4.85
CA TYR A 222 -1.16 11.41 -3.64
C TYR A 222 -2.59 11.89 -3.89
N ILE A 223 -2.84 12.56 -5.02
CA ILE A 223 -4.19 12.91 -5.47
C ILE A 223 -5.07 11.65 -5.63
N TYR A 224 -4.46 10.51 -6.00
CA TYR A 224 -5.17 9.25 -6.15
C TYR A 224 -5.47 8.55 -4.84
N LEU A 225 -4.87 8.95 -3.70
CA LEU A 225 -5.02 8.23 -2.45
C LEU A 225 -6.49 8.07 -2.01
N PRO A 226 -7.34 9.12 -2.03
CA PRO A 226 -8.77 8.96 -1.71
C PRO A 226 -9.48 7.97 -2.64
N LEU A 227 -9.14 7.97 -3.93
CA LEU A 227 -9.69 7.06 -4.93
C LEU A 227 -9.24 5.62 -4.67
N VAL A 228 -7.96 5.40 -4.36
CA VAL A 228 -7.41 4.09 -4.00
C VAL A 228 -8.11 3.54 -2.75
N LEU A 229 -8.26 4.34 -1.69
CA LEU A 229 -8.94 3.92 -0.46
C LEU A 229 -10.41 3.56 -0.70
N LEU A 230 -11.12 4.37 -1.49
CA LEU A 230 -12.50 4.09 -1.90
C LEU A 230 -12.59 2.76 -2.66
N LEU A 231 -11.73 2.57 -3.66
CA LEU A 231 -11.69 1.36 -4.49
C LEU A 231 -11.36 0.11 -3.66
N LEU A 232 -10.38 0.19 -2.76
CA LEU A 232 -10.06 -0.90 -1.84
C LEU A 232 -11.28 -1.29 -1.00
N GLY A 233 -12.04 -0.33 -0.48
CA GLY A 233 -13.27 -0.58 0.28
C GLY A 233 -14.39 -1.21 -0.54
N VAL A 234 -14.60 -0.74 -1.78
CA VAL A 234 -15.65 -1.28 -2.68
C VAL A 234 -15.28 -2.69 -3.17
N ILE A 235 -14.04 -2.90 -3.60
CA ILE A 235 -13.53 -4.19 -4.07
C ILE A 235 -13.52 -5.22 -2.93
N PHE A 236 -13.12 -4.81 -1.71
CA PHE A 236 -13.14 -5.69 -0.54
C PHE A 236 -14.53 -6.29 -0.27
N LYS A 237 -15.60 -5.53 -0.52
CA LYS A 237 -16.98 -6.01 -0.37
C LYS A 237 -17.37 -7.07 -1.41
N GLN A 238 -16.71 -7.10 -2.58
CA GLN A 238 -17.00 -8.06 -3.65
C GLN A 238 -16.38 -9.43 -3.43
N PHE A 239 -15.32 -9.52 -2.62
CA PHE A 239 -14.74 -10.81 -2.24
C PHE A 239 -15.71 -11.63 -1.40
N ASP A 240 -15.66 -12.95 -1.52
CA ASP A 240 -16.44 -13.85 -0.67
C ASP A 240 -16.03 -13.75 0.81
N LYS A 241 -16.81 -14.40 1.69
CA LYS A 241 -16.53 -14.36 3.13
C LYS A 241 -15.15 -14.93 3.47
N SER A 242 -14.73 -16.01 2.81
CA SER A 242 -13.46 -16.69 3.09
C SER A 242 -12.27 -15.77 2.81
N MET A 243 -12.25 -15.14 1.64
CA MET A 243 -11.22 -14.22 1.23
C MET A 243 -11.21 -12.97 2.12
N ARG A 244 -12.37 -12.41 2.46
CA ARG A 244 -12.45 -11.27 3.39
C ARG A 244 -11.92 -11.61 4.78
N ASP A 245 -12.25 -12.78 5.31
CA ASP A 245 -11.77 -13.23 6.61
C ASP A 245 -10.26 -13.52 6.57
N THR A 246 -9.74 -14.01 5.44
CA THR A 246 -8.29 -14.17 5.21
C THR A 246 -7.55 -12.84 5.16
N ILE A 247 -8.09 -11.85 4.44
CA ILE A 247 -7.52 -10.50 4.40
C ILE A 247 -7.54 -9.88 5.80
N ARG A 248 -8.63 -10.03 6.57
CA ARG A 248 -8.70 -9.55 7.96
C ARG A 248 -7.69 -10.25 8.88
N ASP A 249 -7.54 -11.56 8.76
CA ASP A 249 -6.54 -12.35 9.50
C ASP A 249 -5.12 -11.88 9.18
N SER A 250 -4.85 -11.48 7.92
CA SER A 250 -3.53 -10.99 7.50
C SER A 250 -3.13 -9.65 8.11
N ILE A 251 -4.11 -8.79 8.44
CA ILE A 251 -3.87 -7.45 9.00
C ILE A 251 -3.47 -7.54 10.48
N ARG A 252 -3.96 -8.55 11.23
CA ARG A 252 -3.73 -8.75 12.68
C ARG A 252 -3.72 -7.41 13.45
N ILE A 253 -4.87 -6.76 13.53
CA ILE A 253 -5.00 -5.36 14.00
C ILE A 253 -4.19 -5.04 15.26
N GLU A 254 -4.22 -5.92 16.27
CA GLU A 254 -3.48 -5.74 17.54
C GLU A 254 -1.96 -5.69 17.36
N ARG A 255 -1.41 -6.45 16.40
CA ARG A 255 0.03 -6.47 16.09
C ARG A 255 0.39 -5.35 15.12
N PHE A 256 -0.46 -5.06 14.15
CA PHE A 256 -0.20 -3.97 13.20
C PHE A 256 -0.17 -2.60 13.88
N THR A 257 -1.07 -2.33 14.84
CA THR A 257 -1.10 -1.04 15.57
C THR A 257 0.21 -0.72 16.27
N ILE A 258 0.97 -1.73 16.67
CA ILE A 258 2.31 -1.57 17.26
C ILE A 258 3.31 -1.04 16.24
N TYR A 259 3.39 -1.69 15.07
CA TYR A 259 4.30 -1.25 14.01
C TYR A 259 3.89 0.11 13.45
N LEU A 260 2.58 0.38 13.34
CA LEU A 260 2.05 1.69 13.02
C LEU A 260 2.48 2.74 14.07
N GLY A 261 2.40 2.39 15.36
CA GLY A 261 2.85 3.25 16.46
C GLY A 261 4.34 3.57 16.38
N LEU A 262 5.20 2.58 16.06
CA LEU A 262 6.64 2.81 15.84
C LEU A 262 6.92 3.73 14.65
N PHE A 263 6.21 3.52 13.54
CA PHE A 263 6.32 4.36 12.35
C PHE A 263 5.90 5.81 12.66
N LEU A 264 4.74 6.01 13.28
CA LEU A 264 4.27 7.34 13.68
C LEU A 264 5.21 7.98 14.71
N PHE A 265 5.80 7.18 15.60
CA PHE A 265 6.82 7.67 16.53
C PHE A 265 8.04 8.20 15.78
N GLY A 266 8.56 7.48 14.79
CA GLY A 266 9.65 7.96 13.91
C GLY A 266 9.31 9.29 13.22
N PHE A 267 8.08 9.41 12.72
CA PHE A 267 7.60 10.63 12.08
C PHE A 267 7.54 11.81 13.07
N VAL A 268 6.96 11.62 14.26
CA VAL A 268 6.89 12.66 15.31
C VAL A 268 8.30 13.11 15.75
N MET A 269 9.24 12.18 15.86
CA MET A 269 10.64 12.51 16.17
C MET A 269 11.27 13.43 15.14
N THR A 270 10.90 13.26 13.87
CA THR A 270 11.39 14.10 12.78
C THR A 270 10.78 15.50 12.79
N LEU A 271 9.49 15.63 13.09
CA LEU A 271 8.86 16.94 13.30
C LEU A 271 9.60 17.71 14.41
N LYS A 272 9.87 17.03 15.52
CA LYS A 272 10.57 17.61 16.66
C LYS A 272 12.00 18.05 16.30
N ASN A 273 12.80 17.15 15.72
CA ASN A 273 14.22 17.43 15.44
C ASN A 273 14.40 18.60 14.46
N ASN A 274 13.41 18.86 13.60
CA ASN A 274 13.40 19.98 12.66
C ASN A 274 12.60 21.19 13.16
N THR A 275 12.13 21.18 14.42
CA THR A 275 11.33 22.26 15.03
C THR A 275 10.09 22.64 14.21
N ILE A 276 9.46 21.65 13.58
CA ILE A 276 8.29 21.84 12.72
C ILE A 276 7.03 21.79 13.59
N GLY A 277 6.31 22.90 13.68
CA GLY A 277 5.04 22.98 14.37
C GLY A 277 3.88 22.42 13.55
N TRP A 278 2.83 21.97 14.24
CA TRP A 278 1.66 21.34 13.63
C TRP A 278 0.89 22.28 12.69
N GLU A 279 1.02 23.58 12.88
CA GLU A 279 0.44 24.64 12.05
C GLU A 279 0.97 24.66 10.61
N THR A 280 2.11 24.00 10.35
CA THR A 280 2.70 23.88 9.00
C THR A 280 2.21 22.66 8.23
N VAL A 281 1.50 21.73 8.90
CA VAL A 281 1.03 20.49 8.28
C VAL A 281 -0.15 20.78 7.38
N ASN A 282 -0.01 20.46 6.09
CA ASN A 282 -1.09 20.62 5.12
C ASN A 282 -1.65 19.27 4.65
N LEU A 283 -2.66 19.31 3.76
CA LEU A 283 -3.32 18.09 3.28
C LEU A 283 -2.37 17.11 2.59
N PHE A 284 -1.38 17.62 1.86
CA PHE A 284 -0.43 16.75 1.18
C PHE A 284 0.45 15.98 2.17
N ASP A 285 0.92 16.64 3.22
CA ASP A 285 1.71 15.97 4.26
C ASP A 285 0.91 14.80 4.88
N VAL A 286 -0.38 15.03 5.16
CA VAL A 286 -1.29 14.01 5.65
C VAL A 286 -1.43 12.86 4.65
N GLN A 287 -1.62 13.16 3.35
CA GLN A 287 -1.74 12.14 2.31
C GLN A 287 -0.47 11.32 2.15
N LYS A 288 0.71 11.96 2.24
CA LYS A 288 2.01 11.27 2.19
C LYS A 288 2.18 10.32 3.38
N VAL A 289 1.85 10.76 4.60
CA VAL A 289 1.87 9.90 5.79
C VAL A 289 0.88 8.74 5.66
N CYS A 290 -0.34 8.99 5.15
CA CYS A 290 -1.34 7.94 4.95
C CYS A 290 -0.91 6.91 3.89
N MET A 291 -0.31 7.34 2.77
CA MET A 291 0.23 6.44 1.76
C MET A 291 1.37 5.59 2.33
N ALA A 292 2.27 6.18 3.13
CA ALA A 292 3.35 5.46 3.80
C ALA A 292 2.82 4.44 4.83
N ALA A 293 1.79 4.80 5.59
CA ALA A 293 1.11 3.88 6.52
C ALA A 293 0.41 2.73 5.77
N LEU A 294 -0.14 2.99 4.58
CA LEU A 294 -0.74 1.97 3.72
C LEU A 294 0.32 1.03 3.13
N ALA A 295 1.48 1.55 2.72
CA ALA A 295 2.63 0.75 2.33
C ALA A 295 3.07 -0.18 3.48
N LEU A 296 3.15 0.35 4.71
CA LEU A 296 3.46 -0.43 5.91
C LEU A 296 2.43 -1.52 6.19
N LEU A 297 1.13 -1.24 5.99
CA LEU A 297 0.07 -2.24 6.10
C LEU A 297 0.28 -3.39 5.11
N PHE A 298 0.61 -3.09 3.85
CA PHE A 298 0.89 -4.13 2.86
C PHE A 298 2.16 -4.93 3.18
N MET A 299 3.22 -4.29 3.67
CA MET A 299 4.42 -5.00 4.16
C MET A 299 4.09 -5.97 5.31
N PHE A 300 3.26 -5.53 6.26
CA PHE A 300 2.82 -6.34 7.39
C PHE A 300 1.91 -7.50 6.96
N ALA A 301 0.97 -7.24 6.05
CA ALA A 301 0.09 -8.28 5.52
C ALA A 301 0.88 -9.32 4.70
N TYR A 302 1.86 -8.87 3.89
CA TYR A 302 2.80 -9.75 3.21
C TYR A 302 3.52 -10.69 4.17
N SER A 303 4.14 -10.16 5.23
CA SER A 303 4.90 -10.97 6.19
C SER A 303 4.00 -11.96 6.93
N THR A 304 2.75 -11.58 7.22
CA THR A 304 1.76 -12.44 7.86
C THR A 304 1.32 -13.59 6.95
N VAL A 305 0.93 -13.31 5.70
CA VAL A 305 0.51 -14.38 4.77
C VAL A 305 1.70 -15.30 4.44
N LEU A 306 2.89 -14.73 4.24
CA LEU A 306 4.11 -15.49 4.05
C LEU A 306 4.37 -16.44 5.23
N ASN A 307 4.23 -15.94 6.45
CA ASN A 307 4.38 -16.76 7.65
C ASN A 307 3.34 -17.90 7.70
N ASN A 308 2.06 -17.60 7.45
CA ASN A 308 0.98 -18.59 7.42
C ASN A 308 1.24 -19.70 6.38
N ILE A 309 1.75 -19.36 5.19
CA ILE A 309 2.10 -20.33 4.13
C ILE A 309 3.17 -21.32 4.59
N TYR A 310 4.21 -20.85 5.28
CA TYR A 310 5.32 -21.70 5.71
C TYR A 310 5.06 -22.44 7.02
N ASP A 311 4.11 -21.97 7.83
CA ASP A 311 3.77 -22.51 9.15
C ASP A 311 2.50 -23.38 9.15
N VAL A 312 1.93 -23.74 7.99
CA VAL A 312 0.70 -24.56 7.89
C VAL A 312 0.71 -25.80 8.81
N GLU A 313 1.82 -26.57 8.84
CA GLU A 313 1.91 -27.77 9.69
C GLU A 313 1.99 -27.47 11.19
N ILE A 314 2.60 -26.35 11.57
CA ILE A 314 2.64 -25.86 12.97
C ILE A 314 1.24 -25.41 13.37
N ASP A 315 0.58 -24.66 12.48
CA ASP A 315 -0.71 -24.06 12.73
C ASP A 315 -1.85 -25.08 12.81
N LYS A 316 -1.70 -26.27 12.19
CA LYS A 316 -2.60 -27.42 12.43
C LYS A 316 -2.67 -27.84 13.90
N ILE A 317 -1.70 -27.42 14.73
CA ILE A 317 -1.62 -27.75 16.15
C ILE A 317 -1.96 -26.54 17.01
N SER A 318 -1.27 -25.42 16.80
CA SER A 318 -1.40 -24.24 17.67
C SER A 318 -2.48 -23.26 17.22
N ASN A 319 -2.78 -23.19 15.92
CA ASN A 319 -3.62 -22.16 15.33
C ASN A 319 -4.68 -22.74 14.37
N THR A 320 -5.46 -23.70 14.87
CA THR A 320 -6.42 -24.52 14.09
C THR A 320 -7.51 -23.73 13.37
N LYS A 321 -7.74 -22.48 13.77
CA LYS A 321 -8.74 -21.58 13.17
C LYS A 321 -8.20 -20.72 12.02
N ARG A 322 -6.93 -20.85 11.63
CA ARG A 322 -6.39 -20.08 10.50
C ARG A 322 -7.08 -20.49 9.18
N PRO A 323 -7.42 -19.55 8.27
CA PRO A 323 -8.16 -19.86 7.04
C PRO A 323 -7.53 -20.95 6.18
N LEU A 324 -6.20 -20.93 6.03
CA LEU A 324 -5.44 -21.92 5.26
C LEU A 324 -5.44 -23.31 5.92
N VAL A 325 -5.44 -23.38 7.25
CA VAL A 325 -5.51 -24.65 8.01
C VAL A 325 -6.91 -25.26 7.92
N MET A 326 -7.94 -24.42 8.00
CA MET A 326 -9.33 -24.83 7.82
C MET A 326 -9.70 -25.14 6.36
N GLN A 327 -8.76 -24.96 5.42
CA GLN A 327 -8.95 -25.16 3.98
C GLN A 327 -10.10 -24.35 3.38
N VAL A 328 -10.47 -23.22 4.01
CA VAL A 328 -11.50 -22.31 3.47
C VAL A 328 -10.92 -21.49 2.30
N ILE A 329 -9.59 -21.38 2.24
CA ILE A 329 -8.85 -20.79 1.12
C ILE A 329 -7.78 -21.78 0.65
N THR A 330 -7.55 -21.84 -0.66
CA THR A 330 -6.53 -22.71 -1.25
C THR A 330 -5.13 -22.13 -1.05
N PHE A 331 -4.12 -22.99 -1.18
CA PHE A 331 -2.72 -22.59 -1.05
C PHE A 331 -2.31 -21.60 -2.16
N GLU A 332 -2.81 -21.80 -3.37
CA GLU A 332 -2.59 -20.95 -4.54
C GLU A 332 -3.12 -19.53 -4.31
N HIS A 333 -4.34 -19.41 -3.77
CA HIS A 333 -4.91 -18.10 -3.43
C HIS A 333 -4.11 -17.38 -2.33
N CYS A 334 -3.55 -18.10 -1.36
CA CYS A 334 -2.63 -17.49 -0.38
C CYS A 334 -1.33 -16.99 -1.03
N ILE A 335 -0.76 -17.74 -1.99
CA ILE A 335 0.42 -17.29 -2.75
C ILE A 335 0.09 -16.03 -3.55
N GLU A 336 -1.04 -16.00 -4.24
CA GLU A 336 -1.54 -14.85 -4.99
C GLU A 336 -1.69 -13.62 -4.09
N LEU A 337 -2.36 -13.77 -2.94
CA LEU A 337 -2.55 -12.68 -1.98
C LEU A 337 -1.21 -12.16 -1.43
N LYS A 338 -0.29 -13.07 -1.12
CA LYS A 338 1.08 -12.73 -0.67
C LYS A 338 1.82 -11.93 -1.76
N ASN A 339 1.78 -12.38 -3.02
CA ASN A 339 2.43 -11.67 -4.12
C ASN A 339 1.80 -10.29 -4.36
N PHE A 340 0.47 -10.19 -4.25
CA PHE A 340 -0.23 -8.91 -4.35
C PHE A 340 0.21 -7.93 -3.26
N TYR A 341 0.28 -8.36 -2.00
CA TYR A 341 0.77 -7.51 -0.91
C TYR A 341 2.22 -7.07 -1.12
N LEU A 342 3.09 -7.97 -1.61
CA LEU A 342 4.47 -7.61 -1.95
C LEU A 342 4.53 -6.52 -3.03
N PHE A 343 3.78 -6.72 -4.12
CA PHE A 343 3.73 -5.78 -5.24
C PHE A 343 3.21 -4.41 -4.80
N MET A 344 2.07 -4.36 -4.09
CA MET A 344 1.49 -3.11 -3.61
C MET A 344 2.37 -2.40 -2.58
N ALA A 345 3.03 -3.14 -1.69
CA ALA A 345 3.97 -2.57 -0.72
C ALA A 345 5.13 -1.84 -1.41
N LEU A 346 5.76 -2.47 -2.41
CA LEU A 346 6.87 -1.87 -3.16
C LEU A 346 6.40 -0.70 -4.02
N LEU A 347 5.26 -0.83 -4.69
CA LEU A 347 4.66 0.22 -5.52
C LEU A 347 4.40 1.49 -4.68
N MET A 348 3.79 1.34 -3.50
CA MET A 348 3.53 2.47 -2.61
C MET A 348 4.81 3.01 -1.98
N ALA A 349 5.76 2.17 -1.61
CA ALA A 349 7.04 2.61 -1.05
C ALA A 349 7.84 3.47 -2.05
N LEU A 350 7.80 3.15 -3.35
CA LEU A 350 8.38 3.96 -4.43
C LEU A 350 7.75 5.34 -4.56
N SER A 351 6.50 5.54 -4.15
CA SER A 351 5.88 6.87 -4.19
C SER A 351 6.34 7.81 -3.07
N ILE A 352 7.01 7.31 -2.02
CA ILE A 352 7.33 8.09 -0.82
C ILE A 352 8.67 8.84 -0.95
N ASN A 353 9.79 8.11 -0.92
CA ASN A 353 11.16 8.57 -1.19
C ASN A 353 12.11 7.36 -1.27
N GLU A 354 13.34 7.60 -1.75
CA GLU A 354 14.34 6.55 -1.98
C GLU A 354 14.74 5.79 -0.71
N HIS A 355 14.85 6.48 0.44
CA HIS A 355 15.23 5.86 1.70
C HIS A 355 14.10 4.98 2.26
N PHE A 356 12.86 5.45 2.18
CA PHE A 356 11.67 4.69 2.54
C PHE A 356 11.59 3.41 1.70
N PHE A 357 11.86 3.51 0.39
CA PHE A 357 11.87 2.34 -0.50
C PHE A 357 12.94 1.31 -0.12
N VAL A 358 14.18 1.75 0.13
CA VAL A 358 15.28 0.85 0.54
C VAL A 358 14.99 0.16 1.87
N LEU A 359 14.49 0.89 2.88
CA LEU A 359 14.10 0.32 4.16
C LEU A 359 12.92 -0.65 4.01
N SER A 360 11.97 -0.36 3.12
CA SER A 360 10.86 -1.26 2.81
C SER A 360 11.36 -2.58 2.22
N MET A 361 12.31 -2.53 1.28
CA MET A 361 12.96 -3.73 0.74
C MET A 361 13.70 -4.52 1.82
N LEU A 362 14.39 -3.84 2.75
CA LEU A 362 15.02 -4.50 3.89
C LEU A 362 14.00 -5.23 4.75
N ILE A 363 12.89 -4.59 5.12
CA ILE A 363 11.82 -5.19 5.93
C ILE A 363 11.21 -6.41 5.23
N LEU A 364 10.89 -6.31 3.94
CA LEU A 364 10.33 -7.39 3.15
C LEU A 364 11.31 -8.57 3.03
N SER A 365 12.60 -8.28 2.84
CA SER A 365 13.66 -9.29 2.77
C SER A 365 13.85 -9.99 4.11
N LEU A 366 13.95 -9.25 5.21
CA LEU A 366 14.04 -9.82 6.56
C LEU A 366 12.81 -10.67 6.89
N SER A 367 11.61 -10.23 6.50
CA SER A 367 10.37 -11.00 6.66
C SER A 367 10.41 -12.33 5.89
N TYR A 368 11.01 -12.33 4.69
CA TYR A 368 11.23 -13.54 3.91
C TYR A 368 12.24 -14.45 4.56
N LEU A 369 13.43 -13.95 4.92
CA LEU A 369 14.47 -14.73 5.59
C LEU A 369 13.99 -15.32 6.91
N TYR A 370 13.12 -14.61 7.64
CA TYR A 370 12.50 -15.08 8.86
C TYR A 370 11.64 -16.32 8.65
N SER A 371 10.73 -16.30 7.66
CA SER A 371 9.69 -17.33 7.50
C SER A 371 10.02 -18.42 6.47
N ALA A 372 10.67 -18.07 5.37
CA ALA A 372 10.82 -18.91 4.20
C ALA A 372 12.09 -19.77 4.22
N LYS A 373 12.04 -20.91 3.52
CA LYS A 373 13.22 -21.76 3.26
C LYS A 373 14.14 -21.09 2.22
N PRO A 374 15.46 -21.38 2.22
CA PRO A 374 16.16 -22.37 3.04
C PRO A 374 16.54 -21.88 4.45
N LEU A 375 16.69 -20.57 4.67
CA LEU A 375 17.24 -20.04 5.92
C LEU A 375 16.26 -20.15 7.10
N ARG A 376 14.99 -19.76 6.92
CA ARG A 376 13.91 -19.82 7.92
C ARG A 376 14.41 -19.48 9.33
N LEU A 377 14.91 -18.25 9.50
CA LEU A 377 15.62 -17.81 10.71
C LEU A 377 14.78 -17.97 11.98
N LYS A 378 13.44 -18.01 11.88
CA LYS A 378 12.54 -18.30 13.01
C LYS A 378 12.85 -19.60 13.75
N ARG A 379 13.58 -20.55 13.14
CA ARG A 379 13.98 -21.82 13.79
C ARG A 379 15.00 -21.65 14.91
N HIS A 380 15.72 -20.52 14.93
CA HIS A 380 16.77 -20.24 15.91
C HIS A 380 16.41 -18.98 16.71
N PHE A 381 16.19 -19.12 18.02
CA PHE A 381 15.66 -18.02 18.85
C PHE A 381 16.45 -16.70 18.72
N ILE A 382 17.80 -16.75 18.68
CA ILE A 382 18.65 -15.56 18.56
C ILE A 382 18.37 -14.85 17.24
N PHE A 383 18.50 -15.57 16.12
CA PHE A 383 18.30 -14.99 14.79
C PHE A 383 16.85 -14.55 14.57
N ALA A 384 15.88 -15.29 15.10
CA ALA A 384 14.47 -14.93 15.07
C ALA A 384 14.24 -13.56 15.73
N ASN A 385 14.76 -13.37 16.94
CA ASN A 385 14.57 -12.15 17.70
C ASN A 385 15.39 -10.99 17.13
N MET A 386 16.64 -11.21 16.70
CA MET A 386 17.44 -10.20 15.99
C MET A 386 16.72 -9.69 14.75
N THR A 387 16.15 -10.60 13.95
CA THR A 387 15.43 -10.24 12.72
C THR A 387 14.22 -9.36 13.02
N LEU A 388 13.41 -9.72 14.01
CA LEU A 388 12.24 -8.92 14.40
C LEU A 388 12.64 -7.55 14.99
N SER A 389 13.74 -7.48 15.73
CA SER A 389 14.30 -6.20 16.22
C SER A 389 14.80 -5.32 15.08
N CYS A 390 15.50 -5.88 14.10
CA CYS A 390 15.93 -5.15 12.90
C CYS A 390 14.72 -4.61 12.14
N ILE A 391 13.65 -5.39 12.00
CA ILE A 391 12.39 -4.94 11.38
C ILE A 391 11.79 -3.78 12.20
N ALA A 392 11.71 -3.90 13.52
CA ALA A 392 11.15 -2.85 14.38
C ALA A 392 11.92 -1.52 14.27
N VAL A 393 13.25 -1.58 14.31
CA VAL A 393 14.12 -0.41 14.08
C VAL A 393 13.90 0.15 12.67
N SER A 394 13.82 -0.71 11.65
CA SER A 394 13.58 -0.26 10.27
C SER A 394 12.22 0.42 10.12
N VAL A 395 11.17 -0.05 10.80
CA VAL A 395 9.83 0.58 10.80
C VAL A 395 9.84 1.94 11.50
N TYR A 396 10.56 2.09 12.60
CA TYR A 396 10.81 3.41 13.20
C TYR A 396 11.50 4.33 12.19
N LEU A 397 12.55 3.85 11.54
CA LEU A 397 13.29 4.62 10.54
C LEU A 397 12.45 4.97 9.31
N LEU A 398 11.47 4.15 8.89
CA LEU A 398 10.51 4.52 7.85
C LEU A 398 9.78 5.83 8.20
N GLY A 399 9.38 6.00 9.46
CA GLY A 399 8.77 7.25 9.94
C GLY A 399 9.73 8.42 9.84
N VAL A 400 10.99 8.21 10.23
CA VAL A 400 12.05 9.22 10.15
C VAL A 400 12.34 9.64 8.71
N THR A 401 12.34 8.69 7.77
CA THR A 401 12.64 8.96 6.35
C THR A 401 11.62 9.85 5.66
N LEU A 402 10.43 10.07 6.22
CA LEU A 402 9.39 10.85 5.52
C LEU A 402 9.86 12.26 5.15
N PHE A 403 10.74 12.84 5.97
CA PHE A 403 11.37 14.12 5.71
C PHE A 403 12.69 13.94 4.94
N GLU A 404 12.78 14.51 3.75
CA GLU A 404 13.88 14.27 2.80
C GLU A 404 15.26 14.80 3.24
N GLY A 405 15.32 15.62 4.30
CA GLY A 405 16.58 16.18 4.84
C GLY A 405 17.35 15.28 5.83
N ASN A 406 16.78 14.16 6.27
CA ASN A 406 17.37 13.33 7.33
C ASN A 406 17.86 11.98 6.79
N LEU A 407 19.15 11.88 6.45
CA LEU A 407 19.79 10.61 6.11
C LEU A 407 19.86 9.72 7.37
N THR A 408 19.03 8.68 7.37
CA THR A 408 18.29 8.19 8.54
C THR A 408 19.05 7.37 9.57
N PHE A 409 20.24 6.84 9.27
CA PHE A 409 21.03 6.11 10.27
C PHE A 409 22.04 6.99 11.00
N ILE A 410 22.59 8.01 10.34
CA ILE A 410 23.66 8.85 10.90
C ILE A 410 23.08 9.91 11.83
N ASN A 411 21.90 10.43 11.50
CA ASN A 411 21.28 11.55 12.23
C ASN A 411 20.30 11.09 13.33
N SER A 412 19.93 9.81 13.36
CA SER A 412 19.05 9.27 14.41
C SER A 412 19.82 9.04 15.71
N ASP A 413 19.15 9.28 16.84
CA ASP A 413 19.73 9.02 18.17
C ASP A 413 20.06 7.53 18.34
N LYS A 414 21.34 7.20 18.37
CA LYS A 414 21.86 5.83 18.51
C LYS A 414 21.34 5.17 19.78
N THR A 415 21.15 5.93 20.86
CA THR A 415 20.62 5.42 22.14
C THR A 415 19.19 4.93 21.95
N LEU A 416 18.38 5.70 21.23
CA LEU A 416 17.00 5.35 20.91
C LEU A 416 16.92 4.14 19.98
N LEU A 417 17.77 4.06 18.95
CA LEU A 417 17.80 2.91 18.05
C LEU A 417 18.18 1.61 18.79
N VAL A 418 19.20 1.66 19.65
CA VAL A 418 19.62 0.52 20.48
C VAL A 418 18.51 0.14 21.47
N PHE A 419 17.83 1.13 22.06
CA PHE A 419 16.69 0.88 22.94
C PHE A 419 15.57 0.13 22.22
N ILE A 420 15.10 0.62 21.07
CA ILE A 420 14.06 -0.03 20.27
C ILE A 420 14.50 -1.46 19.91
N PHE A 421 15.75 -1.64 19.48
CA PHE A 421 16.30 -2.94 19.12
C PHE A 421 16.25 -3.94 20.29
N VAL A 422 16.80 -3.57 21.46
CA VAL A 422 16.89 -4.42 22.65
C VAL A 422 15.50 -4.73 23.20
N LEU A 423 14.63 -3.73 23.22
CA LEU A 423 13.26 -3.88 23.69
C LEU A 423 12.48 -4.90 22.86
N PHE A 424 12.53 -4.79 21.53
CA PHE A 424 11.91 -5.77 20.64
C PHE A 424 12.60 -7.13 20.71
N PHE A 425 13.91 -7.19 20.98
CA PHE A 425 14.64 -8.45 21.08
C PHE A 425 14.15 -9.26 22.28
N ILE A 426 13.93 -8.58 23.40
CA ILE A 426 13.39 -9.18 24.63
C ILE A 426 11.93 -9.60 24.41
N SER A 427 11.10 -8.68 23.90
CA SER A 427 9.66 -8.90 23.76
C SER A 427 9.27 -9.87 22.65
N ALA A 428 10.12 -10.08 21.65
CA ALA A 428 9.90 -11.04 20.58
C ALA A 428 9.72 -12.49 21.07
N ASN A 429 10.17 -12.82 22.29
CA ASN A 429 9.99 -14.15 22.90
C ASN A 429 8.56 -14.42 23.39
N ILE A 430 7.71 -13.38 23.52
CA ILE A 430 6.33 -13.57 24.00
C ILE A 430 5.52 -14.40 22.99
N LYS A 431 5.77 -14.21 21.69
CA LYS A 431 5.05 -14.93 20.63
C LYS A 431 5.19 -16.44 20.74
N ASP A 432 6.38 -16.89 21.14
CA ASP A 432 6.76 -18.30 21.21
C ASP A 432 6.00 -19.04 22.32
N ILE A 433 5.40 -18.33 23.28
CA ILE A 433 4.63 -18.92 24.36
C ILE A 433 3.34 -19.56 23.85
N LYS A 434 2.69 -18.95 22.84
CA LYS A 434 1.47 -19.50 22.23
C LYS A 434 1.77 -20.73 21.38
N ASP A 435 2.98 -20.80 20.82
CA ASP A 435 3.36 -21.81 19.84
C ASP A 435 4.20 -22.97 20.42
N ILE A 436 4.44 -23.02 21.75
CA ILE A 436 5.27 -24.05 22.42
C ILE A 436 5.00 -25.48 21.90
N ARG A 437 3.72 -25.88 21.81
CA ARG A 437 3.34 -27.24 21.38
C ARG A 437 3.69 -27.52 19.92
N GLY A 438 3.44 -26.55 19.04
CA GLY A 438 3.72 -26.66 17.60
C GLY A 438 5.22 -26.60 17.31
N ASP A 439 5.90 -25.63 17.91
CA ASP A 439 7.35 -25.43 17.78
C ASP A 439 8.15 -26.64 18.29
N LYS A 440 7.73 -27.25 19.40
CA LYS A 440 8.37 -28.46 19.93
C LYS A 440 8.26 -29.64 18.97
N LYS A 441 7.16 -29.77 18.22
CA LYS A 441 6.99 -30.86 17.24
C LYS A 441 7.88 -30.67 16.01
N GLU A 442 8.11 -29.43 15.60
CA GLU A 442 8.99 -29.08 14.46
C GLU A 442 10.47 -28.94 14.85
N GLY A 443 10.83 -29.22 16.10
CA GLY A 443 12.21 -29.11 16.59
C GLY A 443 12.73 -27.68 16.66
N VAL A 444 11.84 -26.68 16.74
CA VAL A 444 12.21 -25.28 16.93
C VAL A 444 12.65 -25.07 18.37
N CYS A 445 13.83 -24.50 18.57
CA CYS A 445 14.38 -24.25 19.90
C CYS A 445 14.07 -22.81 20.32
N THR A 446 13.01 -22.63 21.12
CA THR A 446 12.59 -21.32 21.68
C THR A 446 12.83 -21.25 23.19
N LEU A 447 12.94 -20.03 23.73
CA LEU A 447 13.12 -19.80 25.16
C LEU A 447 12.03 -20.48 26.04
N PRO A 448 10.72 -20.42 25.69
CA PRO A 448 9.70 -21.11 26.48
C PRO A 448 9.75 -22.64 26.39
N ILE A 449 10.32 -23.22 25.32
CA ILE A 449 10.58 -24.66 25.26
C ILE A 449 11.71 -25.07 26.22
N LEU A 450 12.75 -24.24 26.33
CA LEU A 450 13.91 -24.52 27.19
C LEU A 450 13.64 -24.29 28.68
N LEU A 451 12.96 -23.21 29.02
CA LEU A 451 12.82 -22.75 30.42
C LEU A 451 11.40 -22.92 30.97
N GLY A 452 10.42 -23.22 30.12
CA GLY A 452 9.00 -23.19 30.45
C GLY A 452 8.42 -21.78 30.42
N GLU A 453 7.09 -21.72 30.33
CA GLU A 453 6.33 -20.47 30.19
C GLU A 453 6.56 -19.49 31.35
N ALA A 454 6.44 -19.96 32.60
CA ALA A 454 6.53 -19.10 33.78
C ALA A 454 7.89 -18.40 33.91
N LYS A 455 8.99 -19.14 33.73
CA LYS A 455 10.35 -18.58 33.78
C LYS A 455 10.61 -17.63 32.62
N THR A 456 10.13 -17.99 31.42
CA THR A 456 10.25 -17.14 30.23
C THR A 456 9.52 -15.82 30.42
N MET A 457 8.29 -15.84 30.93
CA MET A 457 7.53 -14.62 31.24
C MET A 457 8.22 -13.76 32.30
N LEU A 458 8.81 -14.38 33.33
CA LEU A 458 9.57 -13.65 34.33
C LEU A 458 10.79 -12.95 33.72
N ILE A 459 11.57 -13.66 32.91
CA ILE A 459 12.75 -13.12 32.22
C ILE A 459 12.34 -11.95 31.32
N ILE A 460 11.31 -12.11 30.49
CA ILE A 460 10.83 -11.05 29.59
C ILE A 460 10.42 -9.81 30.40
N LYS A 461 9.63 -9.98 31.47
CA LYS A 461 9.17 -8.87 32.31
C LYS A 461 10.34 -8.14 32.97
N VAL A 462 11.26 -8.87 33.60
CA VAL A 462 12.42 -8.29 34.30
C VAL A 462 13.37 -7.61 33.32
N SER A 463 13.70 -8.25 32.20
CA SER A 463 14.60 -7.68 31.20
C SER A 463 13.98 -6.45 30.51
N ALA A 464 12.70 -6.46 30.17
CA ALA A 464 12.02 -5.30 29.59
C ALA A 464 11.97 -4.13 30.59
N PHE A 465 11.71 -4.42 31.87
CA PHE A 465 11.75 -3.43 32.94
C PHE A 465 13.14 -2.81 33.08
N LEU A 466 14.19 -3.61 33.19
CA LEU A 466 15.58 -3.12 33.30
C LEU A 466 16.00 -2.31 32.07
N CYS A 467 15.59 -2.73 30.87
CA CYS A 467 15.85 -1.99 29.63
C CYS A 467 15.23 -0.58 29.68
N MET A 468 14.00 -0.47 30.18
CA MET A 468 13.31 0.82 30.31
C MET A 468 13.92 1.71 31.41
N VAL A 469 14.31 1.13 32.55
CA VAL A 469 15.08 1.83 33.60
C VAL A 469 16.33 2.45 33.02
N LEU A 470 17.13 1.63 32.34
CA LEU A 470 18.41 2.05 31.78
C LEU A 470 18.21 3.14 30.74
N PHE A 471 17.20 3.00 29.88
CA PHE A 471 16.88 4.01 28.87
C PHE A 471 16.51 5.36 29.48
N LEU A 472 15.61 5.38 30.48
CA LEU A 472 15.24 6.61 31.18
C LEU A 472 16.42 7.23 31.93
N TYR A 473 17.28 6.41 32.54
CA TYR A 473 18.50 6.89 33.16
C TYR A 473 19.46 7.55 32.16
N LEU A 474 19.68 6.92 31.00
CA LEU A 474 20.53 7.46 29.93
C LEU A 474 19.99 8.78 29.35
N LEU A 475 18.68 9.02 29.45
CA LEU A 475 18.04 10.27 29.05
C LEU A 475 18.08 11.36 30.14
N GLY A 476 18.67 11.09 31.31
CA GLY A 476 18.83 12.07 32.39
C GLY A 476 17.61 12.27 33.29
N PHE A 477 16.65 11.33 33.30
CA PHE A 477 15.50 11.40 34.20
C PHE A 477 15.88 11.18 35.67
N GLY A 478 15.33 12.01 36.56
CA GLY A 478 15.55 11.92 38.01
C GLY A 478 14.94 10.68 38.67
N ALA A 479 15.42 10.34 39.87
CA ALA A 479 15.05 9.12 40.58
C ALA A 479 13.53 8.99 40.89
N ILE A 480 12.80 10.11 41.01
CA ILE A 480 11.37 10.15 41.37
C ILE A 480 10.47 9.79 40.19
N THR A 481 10.75 10.32 38.99
CA THR A 481 10.03 9.95 37.77
C THR A 481 10.31 8.50 37.39
N LEU A 482 11.56 8.06 37.60
CA LEU A 482 11.95 6.67 37.48
C LEU A 482 11.10 5.80 38.43
N THR A 483 11.09 6.07 39.73
CA THR A 483 10.35 5.24 40.72
C THR A 483 8.83 5.20 40.48
N ALA A 484 8.20 6.31 40.08
CA ALA A 484 6.76 6.33 39.77
C ALA A 484 6.40 5.46 38.55
N LEU A 485 7.21 5.53 37.49
CA LEU A 485 7.04 4.70 36.30
C LEU A 485 7.31 3.23 36.59
N LEU A 486 8.33 2.93 37.39
CA LEU A 486 8.66 1.57 37.81
C LEU A 486 7.54 0.94 38.64
N GLY A 487 6.91 1.70 39.54
CA GLY A 487 5.74 1.25 40.29
C GLY A 487 4.53 0.94 39.41
N LEU A 488 4.24 1.79 38.41
CA LEU A 488 3.14 1.59 37.47
C LEU A 488 3.37 0.35 36.59
N MET A 489 4.58 0.16 36.08
CA MET A 489 4.91 -0.99 35.22
C MET A 489 4.84 -2.32 35.99
N LEU A 490 5.38 -2.37 37.20
CA LEU A 490 5.28 -3.54 38.07
C LEU A 490 3.82 -3.88 38.36
N PHE A 491 3.00 -2.89 38.73
CA PHE A 491 1.57 -3.07 38.97
C PHE A 491 0.81 -3.62 37.76
N MET A 492 1.07 -3.08 36.56
CA MET A 492 0.44 -3.52 35.32
C MET A 492 0.90 -4.93 34.91
N SER A 493 2.17 -5.27 35.13
CA SER A 493 2.74 -6.58 34.81
C SER A 493 2.20 -7.73 35.67
N LEU A 494 1.69 -7.44 36.88
CA LEU A 494 1.17 -8.42 37.83
C LEU A 494 -0.30 -8.80 37.58
N LYS A 495 -1.09 -7.92 36.94
CA LYS A 495 -2.54 -8.14 36.74
C LYS A 495 -2.94 -8.87 35.44
N LEU A 496 -2.06 -8.95 34.46
CA LEU A 496 -2.50 -9.21 33.08
C LEU A 496 -2.15 -10.62 32.59
N LYS A 497 -3.20 -11.41 32.32
CA LYS A 497 -3.17 -12.83 31.93
C LYS A 497 -3.00 -13.05 30.42
N ASN A 498 -2.97 -12.00 29.59
CA ASN A 498 -2.77 -12.03 28.14
C ASN A 498 -1.57 -11.15 27.74
N SER A 499 -0.54 -11.76 27.12
CA SER A 499 0.86 -11.31 27.24
C SER A 499 1.44 -10.49 26.07
N GLU A 500 0.93 -10.56 24.85
CA GLU A 500 1.58 -9.89 23.69
C GLU A 500 1.20 -8.41 23.54
N SER A 501 -0.08 -8.11 23.38
CA SER A 501 -0.58 -6.78 22.98
C SER A 501 -0.38 -5.72 24.08
N TYR A 502 -0.34 -6.14 25.34
CA TYR A 502 -0.19 -5.26 26.50
C TYR A 502 1.25 -4.89 26.82
N LEU A 503 2.21 -5.81 26.63
CA LEU A 503 3.62 -5.49 26.86
C LEU A 503 4.11 -4.48 25.82
N LEU A 504 3.66 -4.62 24.57
CA LEU A 504 3.90 -3.65 23.51
C LEU A 504 3.08 -2.35 23.68
N GLY A 505 1.85 -2.43 24.21
CA GLY A 505 1.09 -1.24 24.61
C GLY A 505 1.81 -0.42 25.69
N LEU A 506 2.43 -1.08 26.68
CA LEU A 506 3.28 -0.43 27.69
C LEU A 506 4.54 0.20 27.07
N GLN A 507 5.09 -0.39 26.02
CA GLN A 507 6.25 0.15 25.28
C GLN A 507 5.86 1.36 24.42
N LEU A 508 4.67 1.36 23.81
CA LEU A 508 4.11 2.54 23.15
C LEU A 508 3.82 3.65 24.17
N ILE A 509 3.35 3.31 25.37
CA ILE A 509 3.21 4.29 26.47
C ILE A 509 4.59 4.84 26.89
N ALA A 510 5.64 4.01 26.96
CA ALA A 510 7.01 4.46 27.19
C ALA A 510 7.50 5.45 26.12
N LEU A 511 7.19 5.16 24.86
CA LEU A 511 7.47 6.05 23.72
C LEU A 511 6.63 7.33 23.77
N MET A 512 5.36 7.26 24.20
CA MET A 512 4.52 8.44 24.42
C MET A 512 4.99 9.29 25.62
N ILE A 513 5.56 8.66 26.65
CA ILE A 513 6.22 9.34 27.78
C ILE A 513 7.48 10.05 27.28
N TYR A 514 8.28 9.39 26.42
CA TYR A 514 9.38 10.04 25.73
C TYR A 514 8.87 11.28 24.95
N ILE A 515 7.80 11.15 24.15
CA ILE A 515 7.16 12.28 23.44
C ILE A 515 6.75 13.38 24.43
N PHE A 516 6.03 13.06 25.52
CA PHE A 516 5.50 14.05 26.46
C PHE A 516 6.60 14.84 27.18
N ILE A 517 7.72 14.19 27.51
CA ILE A 517 8.83 14.89 28.17
C ILE A 517 9.67 15.69 27.16
N PHE A 518 9.82 15.20 25.94
CA PHE A 518 10.64 15.84 24.92
C PHE A 518 9.89 16.82 24.00
N LEU A 519 8.56 16.92 24.10
CA LEU A 519 7.74 17.98 23.49
C LEU A 519 7.64 19.24 24.38
N ARG A 520 8.28 19.26 25.55
CA ARG A 520 8.74 20.49 26.20
C ARG A 520 10.15 20.82 25.72
#